data_AF-A0A2G6LIM0-F1
#
_entry.id   AF-A0A2G6LIM0-F1
#
_cell.length_a   1.000
_cell.length_b   1.000
_cell.length_c   1.000
_cell.angle_alpha   90.00
_cell.angle_beta   90.00
_cell.angle_gamma   90.00
#
_symmetry.space_group_name_H-M   'P 1'
#
loop_
_entity.id
_entity.type
_entity.pdbx_description
1 polymer ?
#
loop_
_entity_poly.entity_id
_entity_poly.type
_entity_poly.pdbx_seq_one_letter_code
_entity_poly.pdbx_strand_id
1 'polypeptide(L)'
;MKLLYRHFSQLKLTDVFLSLFLIFSTLVLAQEGDPAKGKELFMTNCTACHTLDQKLIGPPLGGVADRRSEDYIFNMVTNSTEWVKTNPDAKKLYEEYNKTPMTPFPNFTKEDVQNIIAYTTVGDEGLTPDEPAAVTTAVVSDEFSKLPPQNSNWWWQPIVVLLLAALVFFFAKKKMGLLGVMTAIILALTTAYFLFAWLMQIGVDTGYKPVQPIEFSHKVHAGDNGIDCEYCHSSAKRSKTSGIPSADVCMNCHKFITEYKGEPFGDHDKAFFDGEIAKVHEAAGWDKSKFAYTSEGKPIEWVRVHNLPDFAYYNHSQHVTVAGLECQTCHGPVETMHRVEQFSNLTMGW
;
A
#
# COMPACT_ATOMS: atom_id res chain seq x y z
N MET A 1 25.52 60.21 -34.54
CA MET A 1 26.80 59.54 -34.20
C MET A 1 27.41 60.00 -32.87
N LYS A 2 27.56 61.31 -32.60
CA LYS A 2 28.18 61.80 -31.34
C LYS A 2 27.41 61.50 -30.04
N LEU A 3 26.08 61.32 -30.10
CA LEU A 3 25.25 61.01 -28.93
C LEU A 3 25.37 59.55 -28.45
N LEU A 4 25.51 58.59 -29.37
CA LEU A 4 25.70 57.17 -29.03
C LEU A 4 27.09 56.89 -28.42
N TYR A 5 28.11 57.67 -28.83
CA TYR A 5 29.47 57.53 -28.32
C TYR A 5 29.64 57.97 -26.85
N ARG A 6 28.83 58.94 -26.39
CA ARG A 6 28.86 59.44 -25.00
C ARG A 6 28.30 58.46 -23.97
N HIS A 7 27.44 57.52 -24.39
CA HIS A 7 26.94 56.47 -23.50
C HIS A 7 27.96 55.34 -23.31
N PHE A 8 28.73 55.01 -24.35
CA PHE A 8 29.77 53.98 -24.24
C PHE A 8 31.00 54.42 -23.44
N SER A 9 31.29 55.73 -23.33
CA SER A 9 32.47 56.23 -22.62
C SER A 9 32.31 56.32 -21.09
N GLN A 10 31.14 55.98 -20.55
CA GLN A 10 30.83 56.04 -19.11
C GLN A 10 30.75 54.64 -18.46
N LEU A 11 30.83 53.56 -19.26
CA LEU A 11 30.87 52.19 -18.76
C LEU A 11 32.24 51.94 -18.13
N LYS A 12 32.28 51.86 -16.80
CA LYS A 12 33.51 51.49 -16.09
C LYS A 12 33.80 50.02 -16.33
N LEU A 13 35.08 49.64 -16.42
CA LEU A 13 35.51 48.25 -16.62
C LEU A 13 34.90 47.29 -15.57
N THR A 14 34.63 47.82 -14.37
CA THR A 14 33.92 47.13 -13.27
C THR A 14 32.49 46.74 -13.62
N ASP A 15 31.78 47.57 -14.38
CA ASP A 15 30.37 47.36 -14.74
C ASP A 15 30.22 46.33 -15.86
N VAL A 16 31.23 46.23 -16.72
CA VAL A 16 31.34 45.17 -17.73
C VAL A 16 31.66 43.83 -17.08
N PHE A 17 32.56 43.80 -16.08
CA PHE A 17 32.87 42.59 -15.31
C PHE A 17 31.68 42.12 -14.45
N LEU A 18 30.94 43.03 -13.83
CA LEU A 18 29.76 42.68 -13.03
C LEU A 18 28.63 42.12 -13.91
N SER A 19 28.42 42.70 -15.09
CA SER A 19 27.46 42.22 -16.09
C SER A 19 27.88 40.85 -16.65
N LEU A 20 29.17 40.65 -16.97
CA LEU A 20 29.69 39.35 -17.41
C LEU A 20 29.63 38.30 -16.31
N PHE A 21 29.84 38.66 -15.05
CA PHE A 21 29.74 37.75 -13.89
C PHE A 21 28.29 37.37 -13.58
N LEU A 22 27.34 38.29 -13.76
CA LEU A 22 25.90 38.01 -13.65
C LEU A 22 25.40 37.13 -14.81
N ILE A 23 25.85 37.37 -16.04
CA ILE A 23 25.52 36.53 -17.21
C ILE A 23 26.17 35.14 -17.10
N PHE A 24 27.39 35.05 -16.55
CA PHE A 24 28.06 33.78 -16.28
C PHE A 24 27.41 33.01 -15.13
N SER A 25 26.88 33.70 -14.10
CA SER A 25 26.15 33.06 -12.99
C SER A 25 24.81 32.48 -13.45
N THR A 26 24.14 33.08 -14.43
CA THR A 26 22.89 32.52 -15.01
C THR A 26 23.12 31.35 -15.98
N LEU A 27 24.34 31.17 -16.50
CA LEU A 27 24.67 30.05 -17.40
C LEU A 27 25.09 28.76 -16.67
N VAL A 28 25.39 28.82 -15.36
CA VAL A 28 25.88 27.67 -14.57
C VAL A 28 24.75 26.88 -13.89
N LEU A 29 23.49 27.29 -14.02
CA LEU A 29 22.33 26.42 -13.73
C LEU A 29 22.10 25.47 -14.91
N ALA A 30 23.09 24.62 -15.18
CA ALA A 30 22.97 23.53 -16.14
C ALA A 30 22.12 22.42 -15.50
N GLN A 31 20.83 22.43 -15.84
CA GLN A 31 19.92 21.27 -15.94
C GLN A 31 20.14 20.15 -14.92
N GLU A 32 19.76 20.40 -13.67
CA GLU A 32 19.48 19.32 -12.72
C GLU A 32 18.21 18.60 -13.21
N GLY A 33 18.26 17.27 -13.31
CA GLY A 33 17.14 16.46 -13.77
C GLY A 33 15.90 16.66 -12.90
N ASP A 34 14.72 16.44 -13.48
CA ASP A 34 13.42 16.54 -12.83
C ASP A 34 13.14 15.27 -12.00
N PRO A 35 13.13 15.34 -10.65
CA PRO A 35 12.93 14.17 -9.81
C PRO A 35 11.52 13.58 -9.94
N ALA A 36 10.50 14.36 -10.32
CA ALA A 36 9.13 13.86 -10.48
C ALA A 36 9.02 12.98 -11.73
N LYS A 37 9.56 13.45 -12.87
CA LYS A 37 9.70 12.62 -14.08
C LYS A 37 10.61 11.42 -13.84
N GLY A 38 11.67 11.63 -13.06
CA GLY A 38 12.58 10.57 -12.63
C GLY A 38 11.87 9.45 -11.88
N LYS A 39 10.97 9.81 -10.97
CA LYS A 39 10.14 8.86 -10.24
C LYS A 39 9.24 8.06 -11.18
N GLU A 40 8.55 8.70 -12.12
CA GLU A 40 7.71 8.00 -13.09
C GLU A 40 8.51 6.99 -13.92
N LEU A 41 9.66 7.41 -14.46
CA LEU A 41 10.55 6.55 -15.23
C LEU A 41 11.09 5.38 -14.39
N PHE A 42 11.51 5.65 -13.16
CA PHE A 42 12.03 4.64 -12.23
C PHE A 42 10.95 3.62 -11.83
N MET A 43 9.76 4.10 -11.47
CA MET A 43 8.62 3.26 -11.10
C MET A 43 8.17 2.35 -12.23
N THR A 44 8.26 2.84 -13.48
CA THR A 44 7.85 2.08 -14.66
C THR A 44 8.88 1.05 -15.10
N ASN A 45 10.18 1.37 -14.99
CA ASN A 45 11.23 0.61 -15.68
C ASN A 45 12.28 -0.02 -14.76
N CYS A 46 12.43 0.46 -13.52
CA CYS A 46 13.58 0.12 -12.67
C CYS A 46 13.19 -0.64 -11.39
N THR A 47 12.01 -0.37 -10.83
CA THR A 47 11.52 -0.93 -9.55
C THR A 47 11.37 -2.44 -9.52
N ALA A 48 11.17 -3.07 -10.68
CA ALA A 48 11.10 -4.52 -10.78
C ALA A 48 12.39 -5.21 -10.29
N CYS A 49 13.54 -4.53 -10.40
CA CYS A 49 14.84 -5.08 -10.05
C CYS A 49 15.60 -4.27 -9.00
N HIS A 50 15.30 -2.99 -8.84
CA HIS A 50 16.03 -2.09 -7.96
C HIS A 50 15.13 -1.43 -6.91
N THR A 51 15.69 -1.19 -5.73
CA THR A 51 15.09 -0.30 -4.73
C THR A 51 16.06 0.84 -4.43
N LEU A 52 15.63 1.85 -3.66
CA LEU A 52 16.53 2.92 -3.26
C LEU A 52 17.53 2.46 -2.19
N ASP A 53 17.07 1.72 -1.18
CA ASP A 53 17.88 1.51 0.04
C ASP A 53 18.37 0.06 0.23
N GLN A 54 17.77 -0.91 -0.47
CA GLN A 54 18.02 -2.33 -0.24
C GLN A 54 18.39 -3.09 -1.52
N LYS A 55 19.16 -4.18 -1.32
CA LYS A 55 19.50 -5.12 -2.40
C LYS A 55 18.25 -5.94 -2.75
N LEU A 56 17.92 -5.98 -4.04
CA LEU A 56 16.85 -6.83 -4.59
C LEU A 56 17.46 -7.79 -5.62
N ILE A 57 17.07 -7.67 -6.90
CA ILE A 57 17.68 -8.39 -8.02
C ILE A 57 18.92 -7.63 -8.48
N GLY A 58 18.89 -6.29 -8.42
CA GLY A 58 20.01 -5.39 -8.65
C GLY A 58 20.41 -4.61 -7.39
N PRO A 59 21.48 -3.79 -7.48
CA PRO A 59 21.95 -2.96 -6.38
C PRO A 59 20.95 -1.86 -5.97
N PRO A 60 21.02 -1.39 -4.71
CA PRO A 60 20.30 -0.20 -4.29
C PRO A 60 20.78 1.02 -5.08
N LEU A 61 19.83 1.82 -5.57
CA LEU A 61 20.09 2.98 -6.41
C LEU A 61 20.01 4.31 -5.67
N GLY A 62 19.59 4.33 -4.40
CA GLY A 62 19.62 5.53 -3.56
C GLY A 62 21.01 6.13 -3.51
N GLY A 63 21.14 7.42 -3.83
CA GLY A 63 22.41 8.14 -3.91
C GLY A 63 23.41 7.54 -4.90
N VAL A 64 22.96 6.89 -5.99
CA VAL A 64 23.89 6.26 -6.95
C VAL A 64 24.84 7.27 -7.61
N ALA A 65 24.42 8.53 -7.74
CA ALA A 65 25.24 9.64 -8.23
C ALA A 65 26.52 9.86 -7.41
N ASP A 66 26.50 9.56 -6.11
CA ASP A 66 27.68 9.69 -5.23
C ASP A 66 28.69 8.57 -5.47
N ARG A 67 28.24 7.45 -6.04
CA ARG A 67 29.05 6.23 -6.21
C ARG A 67 29.53 6.04 -7.64
N ARG A 68 28.85 6.60 -8.64
CA ARG A 68 29.09 6.35 -10.07
C ARG A 68 28.86 7.63 -10.88
N SER A 69 29.67 7.83 -11.92
CA SER A 69 29.49 8.94 -12.84
C SER A 69 28.21 8.79 -13.66
N GLU A 70 27.63 9.92 -14.08
CA GLU A 70 26.45 9.95 -14.93
C GLU A 70 26.64 9.14 -16.23
N ASP A 71 27.81 9.24 -16.87
CA ASP A 71 28.12 8.47 -18.08
C ASP A 71 28.19 6.96 -17.81
N TYR A 72 28.64 6.55 -16.62
CA TYR A 72 28.62 5.13 -16.23
C TYR A 72 27.18 4.64 -16.09
N ILE A 73 26.33 5.43 -15.41
CA ILE A 73 24.92 5.10 -15.19
C ILE A 73 24.18 5.05 -16.54
N PHE A 74 24.42 6.03 -17.42
CA PHE A 74 23.83 6.07 -18.76
C PHE A 74 24.16 4.83 -19.59
N ASN A 75 25.44 4.42 -19.65
CA ASN A 75 25.83 3.22 -20.38
C ASN A 75 25.29 1.94 -19.75
N MET A 76 25.18 1.89 -18.42
CA MET A 76 24.57 0.77 -17.72
C MET A 76 23.07 0.67 -18.02
N VAL A 77 22.35 1.79 -18.06
CA VAL A 77 20.91 1.80 -18.34
C VAL A 77 20.61 1.50 -19.81
N THR A 78 21.36 2.09 -20.74
CA THR A 78 21.04 2.00 -22.19
C THR A 78 21.67 0.81 -22.90
N ASN A 79 22.77 0.26 -22.39
CA ASN A 79 23.58 -0.76 -23.07
C ASN A 79 24.27 -1.76 -22.13
N SER A 80 23.64 -2.09 -20.99
CA SER A 80 24.15 -3.02 -19.96
C SER A 80 24.82 -4.28 -20.52
N THR A 81 24.15 -4.99 -21.43
CA THR A 81 24.58 -6.31 -21.95
C THR A 81 25.94 -6.27 -22.65
N GLU A 82 26.20 -5.21 -23.43
CA GLU A 82 27.51 -5.04 -24.06
C GLU A 82 28.50 -4.33 -23.13
N TRP A 83 28.03 -3.42 -22.28
CA TRP A 83 28.87 -2.67 -21.36
C TRP A 83 29.56 -3.56 -20.32
N VAL A 84 28.87 -4.58 -19.82
CA VAL A 84 29.41 -5.58 -18.88
C VAL A 84 30.58 -6.39 -19.48
N LYS A 85 30.66 -6.54 -20.81
CA LYS A 85 31.76 -7.28 -21.47
C LYS A 85 33.05 -6.47 -21.53
N THR A 86 32.95 -5.15 -21.64
CA THR A 86 34.08 -4.25 -21.93
C THR A 86 34.52 -3.46 -20.70
N ASN A 87 33.61 -3.16 -19.76
CA ASN A 87 33.91 -2.37 -18.56
C ASN A 87 34.21 -3.28 -17.34
N PRO A 88 35.40 -3.19 -16.72
CA PRO A 88 35.78 -4.04 -15.57
C PRO A 88 34.89 -3.88 -14.33
N ASP A 89 34.42 -2.66 -14.05
CA ASP A 89 33.56 -2.37 -12.90
C ASP A 89 32.15 -2.91 -13.10
N ALA A 90 31.60 -2.76 -14.30
CA ALA A 90 30.32 -3.34 -14.69
C ALA A 90 30.39 -4.87 -14.65
N LYS A 91 31.50 -5.47 -15.09
CA LYS A 91 31.73 -6.91 -15.02
C LYS A 91 31.77 -7.40 -13.57
N LYS A 92 32.48 -6.71 -12.69
CA LYS A 92 32.54 -7.04 -11.27
C LYS A 92 31.16 -6.98 -10.62
N LEU A 93 30.38 -5.94 -10.91
CA LEU A 93 29.01 -5.81 -10.44
C LEU A 93 28.13 -6.95 -10.96
N TYR A 94 28.27 -7.32 -12.24
CA TYR A 94 27.54 -8.44 -12.83
C TYR A 94 27.87 -9.78 -12.15
N GLU A 95 29.14 -10.02 -11.81
CA GLU A 95 29.56 -11.22 -11.07
C GLU A 95 29.00 -11.24 -9.63
N GLU A 96 28.97 -10.09 -8.95
CA GLU A 96 28.43 -9.95 -7.58
C GLU A 96 26.90 -10.19 -7.51
N TYR A 97 26.20 -9.96 -8.61
CA TYR A 97 24.74 -10.12 -8.74
C TYR A 97 24.36 -11.40 -9.50
N ASN A 98 25.13 -12.47 -9.27
CA ASN A 98 24.89 -13.83 -9.79
C ASN A 98 24.81 -13.91 -11.33
N LYS A 99 25.47 -13.00 -12.04
CA LYS A 99 25.41 -12.90 -13.51
C LYS A 99 23.99 -12.71 -14.03
N THR A 100 23.13 -12.08 -13.24
CA THR A 100 21.77 -11.72 -13.67
C THR A 100 21.85 -10.57 -14.67
N PRO A 101 21.36 -10.74 -15.91
CA PRO A 101 21.43 -9.67 -16.91
C PRO A 101 20.46 -8.54 -16.56
N MET A 102 20.96 -7.30 -16.56
CA MET A 102 20.10 -6.11 -16.52
C MET A 102 19.57 -5.84 -17.93
N THR A 103 18.25 -5.70 -18.10
CA THR A 103 17.65 -5.35 -19.39
C THR A 103 18.11 -3.95 -19.85
N PRO A 104 18.66 -3.78 -21.06
CA PRO A 104 19.03 -2.47 -21.57
C PRO A 104 17.79 -1.68 -22.04
N PHE A 105 17.81 -0.39 -21.82
CA PHE A 105 16.79 0.58 -22.25
C PHE A 105 17.36 1.51 -23.33
N PRO A 106 17.59 1.04 -24.56
CA PRO A 106 18.27 1.82 -25.60
C PRO A 106 17.48 3.06 -26.06
N ASN A 107 16.19 3.12 -25.74
CA ASN A 107 15.32 4.26 -26.06
C ASN A 107 15.44 5.41 -25.05
N PHE A 108 16.14 5.23 -23.93
CA PHE A 108 16.28 6.29 -22.93
C PHE A 108 17.28 7.33 -23.41
N THR A 109 16.87 8.59 -23.32
CA THR A 109 17.73 9.73 -23.60
C THR A 109 18.62 10.05 -22.40
N LYS A 110 19.62 10.91 -22.60
CA LYS A 110 20.46 11.39 -21.50
C LYS A 110 19.65 12.13 -20.44
N GLU A 111 18.63 12.87 -20.87
CA GLU A 111 17.70 13.59 -20.00
C GLU A 111 16.87 12.61 -19.14
N ASP A 112 16.37 11.52 -19.71
CA ASP A 112 15.62 10.50 -18.96
C ASP A 112 16.47 9.89 -17.84
N VAL A 113 17.75 9.60 -18.13
CA VAL A 113 18.69 9.08 -17.14
C VAL A 113 19.02 10.13 -16.07
N GLN A 114 19.15 11.41 -16.45
CA GLN A 114 19.35 12.50 -15.48
C GLN A 114 18.16 12.67 -14.55
N ASN A 115 16.93 12.57 -15.07
CA ASN A 115 15.71 12.60 -14.26
C ASN A 115 15.70 11.42 -13.25
N ILE A 116 16.01 10.20 -13.72
CA ILE A 116 16.13 9.03 -12.85
C ILE A 116 17.19 9.24 -11.77
N ILE A 117 18.37 9.76 -12.13
CA ILE A 117 19.44 10.07 -11.18
C ILE A 117 18.95 11.09 -10.14
N ALA A 118 18.27 12.15 -10.57
CA ALA A 118 17.72 13.16 -9.69
C ALA A 118 16.75 12.54 -8.67
N TYR A 119 15.82 11.68 -9.11
CA TYR A 119 14.93 10.94 -8.21
C TYR A 119 15.70 10.05 -7.24
N THR A 120 16.66 9.26 -7.72
CA THR A 120 17.42 8.35 -6.84
C THR A 120 18.32 9.09 -5.84
N THR A 121 18.63 10.36 -6.09
CA THR A 121 19.40 11.22 -5.18
C THR A 121 18.53 11.78 -4.06
N VAL A 122 17.32 12.21 -4.39
CA VAL A 122 16.42 12.89 -3.43
C VAL A 122 15.41 11.96 -2.76
N GLY A 123 15.14 10.79 -3.36
CA GLY A 123 14.17 9.82 -2.89
C GLY A 123 12.73 10.35 -2.88
N ASP A 124 11.85 9.67 -2.15
CA ASP A 124 10.45 10.08 -2.03
C ASP A 124 10.24 11.34 -1.17
N GLU A 125 11.23 11.75 -0.38
CA GLU A 125 11.16 12.90 0.54
C GLU A 125 11.52 14.24 -0.14
N GLY A 126 12.19 14.20 -1.29
CA GLY A 126 12.65 15.40 -2.00
C GLY A 126 11.68 15.96 -3.05
N LEU A 127 10.50 15.36 -3.20
CA LEU A 127 9.44 15.90 -4.06
C LEU A 127 8.65 16.94 -3.27
N THR A 128 8.74 18.22 -3.65
CA THR A 128 7.83 19.24 -3.12
C THR A 128 6.39 18.85 -3.43
N PRO A 129 5.42 19.04 -2.51
CA PRO A 129 4.04 18.62 -2.74
C PRO A 129 3.42 19.47 -3.84
N ASP A 130 3.46 19.00 -5.09
CA ASP A 130 2.59 19.51 -6.12
C ASP A 130 1.18 18.96 -5.88
N GLU A 131 0.24 19.89 -5.96
CA GLU A 131 -1.19 19.81 -5.73
C GLU A 131 -1.82 18.48 -6.21
N PRO A 132 -2.51 17.73 -5.33
CA PRO A 132 -3.15 16.48 -5.75
C PRO A 132 -4.25 16.82 -6.75
N ALA A 133 -4.10 16.32 -7.99
CA ALA A 133 -5.19 16.24 -8.94
C ALA A 133 -6.39 15.58 -8.23
N ALA A 134 -7.49 16.33 -8.18
CA ALA A 134 -8.70 15.97 -7.44
C ALA A 134 -9.24 14.62 -7.92
N VAL A 135 -9.00 13.57 -7.13
CA VAL A 135 -9.77 12.33 -7.22
C VAL A 135 -11.09 12.59 -6.52
N THR A 136 -12.14 12.77 -7.32
CA THR A 136 -13.52 12.84 -6.84
C THR A 136 -13.84 11.57 -6.06
N THR A 137 -13.98 11.69 -4.75
CA THR A 137 -14.55 10.66 -3.88
C THR A 137 -16.02 10.49 -4.25
N ALA A 138 -16.32 9.50 -5.07
CA ALA A 138 -17.67 8.97 -5.16
C ALA A 138 -17.97 8.26 -3.83
N VAL A 139 -18.83 8.88 -3.03
CA VAL A 139 -19.44 8.25 -1.86
C VAL A 139 -20.36 7.15 -2.39
N VAL A 140 -19.94 5.90 -2.26
CA VAL A 140 -20.83 4.76 -2.51
C VAL A 140 -21.68 4.56 -1.27
N SER A 141 -22.99 4.65 -1.48
CA SER A 141 -24.07 4.45 -0.53
C SER A 141 -23.97 3.10 0.20
N ASP A 142 -23.70 3.16 1.49
CA ASP A 142 -24.43 2.63 2.67
C ASP A 142 -25.40 1.43 2.58
N GLU A 143 -25.35 0.59 1.53
CA GLU A 143 -26.32 -0.51 1.35
C GLU A 143 -25.72 -1.91 1.34
N PHE A 144 -24.39 -2.06 1.26
CA PHE A 144 -23.72 -3.38 1.28
C PHE A 144 -23.13 -3.79 2.64
N SER A 145 -23.29 -2.95 3.68
CA SER A 145 -22.79 -3.18 5.05
C SER A 145 -23.75 -3.97 5.96
N LYS A 146 -24.89 -4.47 5.46
CA LYS A 146 -25.97 -5.03 6.31
C LYS A 146 -25.98 -6.55 6.49
N LEU A 147 -24.86 -7.25 6.31
CA LEU A 147 -24.77 -8.64 6.72
C LEU A 147 -24.11 -8.74 8.10
N PRO A 148 -24.85 -9.15 9.15
CA PRO A 148 -24.26 -9.33 10.47
C PRO A 148 -23.18 -10.42 10.41
N PRO A 149 -22.13 -10.33 11.25
CA PRO A 149 -21.07 -11.35 11.29
C PRO A 149 -21.69 -12.74 11.51
N GLN A 150 -21.36 -13.67 10.60
CA GLN A 150 -21.98 -14.99 10.44
C GLN A 150 -21.87 -15.91 11.68
N ASN A 151 -21.16 -15.52 12.73
CA ASN A 151 -20.94 -16.32 13.94
C ASN A 151 -21.30 -15.61 15.26
N SER A 152 -22.00 -14.47 15.22
CA SER A 152 -22.41 -13.77 16.44
C SER A 152 -23.79 -14.22 16.91
N ASN A 153 -23.90 -14.58 18.20
CA ASN A 153 -25.14 -14.97 18.89
C ASN A 153 -26.15 -13.81 19.05
N TRP A 154 -25.97 -12.74 18.28
CA TRP A 154 -26.53 -11.42 18.49
C TRP A 154 -28.04 -11.33 18.23
N TRP A 155 -28.57 -12.21 17.38
CA TRP A 155 -29.99 -12.19 17.00
C TRP A 155 -30.89 -12.98 17.97
N TRP A 156 -30.38 -14.00 18.65
CA TRP A 156 -31.17 -14.81 19.59
C TRP A 156 -31.00 -14.39 21.05
N GLN A 157 -29.87 -13.75 21.41
CA GLN A 157 -29.68 -13.13 22.73
C GLN A 157 -30.80 -12.17 23.16
N PRO A 158 -31.29 -11.23 22.32
CA PRO A 158 -32.39 -10.36 22.71
C PRO A 158 -33.69 -11.15 22.94
N ILE A 159 -33.94 -12.21 22.17
CA ILE A 159 -35.08 -13.11 22.37
C ILE A 159 -34.99 -13.78 23.74
N VAL A 160 -33.82 -14.29 24.12
CA VAL A 160 -33.60 -14.93 25.43
C VAL A 160 -33.78 -13.94 26.58
N VAL A 161 -33.25 -12.72 26.46
CA VAL A 161 -33.44 -11.66 27.47
C VAL A 161 -34.92 -11.32 27.64
N LEU A 162 -35.68 -11.21 26.54
CA LEU A 162 -37.12 -10.95 26.58
C LEU A 162 -37.91 -12.11 27.22
N LEU A 163 -37.56 -13.36 26.91
CA LEU A 163 -38.18 -14.54 27.52
C LEU A 163 -37.89 -14.63 29.03
N LEU A 164 -36.65 -14.37 29.44
CA LEU A 164 -36.27 -14.34 30.85
C LEU A 164 -36.99 -13.21 31.60
N ALA A 165 -37.08 -12.02 31.01
CA ALA A 165 -37.82 -10.90 31.57
C ALA A 165 -39.33 -11.21 31.75
N ALA A 166 -39.94 -11.89 30.78
CA ALA A 166 -41.33 -12.33 30.88
C ALA A 166 -41.53 -13.36 32.01
N LEU A 167 -40.59 -14.30 32.19
CA LEU A 167 -40.61 -15.25 33.30
C LEU A 167 -40.48 -14.53 34.65
N VAL A 168 -39.55 -13.59 34.78
CA VAL A 168 -39.40 -12.75 35.99
C VAL A 168 -40.71 -12.04 36.31
N PHE A 169 -41.37 -11.43 35.32
CA PHE A 169 -42.65 -10.75 35.50
C PHE A 169 -43.79 -11.69 35.93
N PHE A 170 -43.85 -12.89 35.34
CA PHE A 170 -44.82 -13.92 35.71
C PHE A 170 -44.66 -14.35 37.17
N PHE A 171 -43.42 -14.64 37.60
CA PHE A 171 -43.13 -15.04 38.97
C PHE A 171 -43.32 -13.90 39.97
N ALA A 172 -42.99 -12.66 39.61
CA ALA A 172 -43.19 -11.48 40.45
C ALA A 172 -44.68 -11.18 40.74
N LYS A 173 -45.60 -11.51 39.82
CA LYS A 173 -47.04 -11.31 40.00
C LYS A 173 -47.72 -12.40 40.83
N LYS A 174 -47.07 -13.55 41.03
CA LYS A 174 -47.65 -14.68 41.76
C LYS A 174 -47.31 -14.54 43.25
N LYS A 175 -48.28 -14.75 44.15
CA LYS A 175 -47.97 -14.94 45.58
C LYS A 175 -47.20 -16.25 45.74
N MET A 176 -45.92 -16.17 46.06
CA MET A 176 -45.04 -17.34 46.18
C MET A 176 -44.47 -17.47 47.60
N GLY A 177 -44.17 -18.71 48.00
CA GLY A 177 -43.36 -18.97 49.20
C GLY A 177 -41.87 -18.66 48.98
N LEU A 178 -41.06 -18.83 50.03
CA LEU A 178 -39.61 -18.51 50.04
C LEU A 178 -38.85 -19.06 48.83
N LEU A 179 -39.08 -20.33 48.47
CA LEU A 179 -38.44 -20.97 47.32
C LEU A 179 -38.75 -20.23 46.00
N GLY A 180 -39.97 -19.73 45.84
CA GLY A 180 -40.37 -18.98 44.66
C GLY A 180 -39.75 -17.58 44.59
N VAL A 181 -39.59 -16.92 45.73
CA VAL A 181 -38.87 -15.64 45.82
C VAL A 181 -37.40 -15.83 45.43
N MET A 182 -36.74 -16.88 45.93
CA MET A 182 -35.36 -17.22 45.56
C MET A 182 -35.22 -17.49 44.06
N THR A 183 -36.15 -18.26 43.47
CA THR A 183 -36.16 -18.50 42.01
C THR A 183 -36.34 -17.21 41.23
N ALA A 184 -37.22 -16.30 41.65
CA ALA A 184 -37.42 -15.02 40.99
C ALA A 184 -36.17 -14.13 41.04
N ILE A 185 -35.45 -14.11 42.17
CA ILE A 185 -34.18 -13.37 42.30
C ILE A 185 -33.12 -13.94 41.36
N ILE A 186 -32.98 -15.28 41.30
CA ILE A 186 -32.02 -15.93 40.40
C ILE A 186 -32.33 -15.60 38.94
N LEU A 187 -33.60 -15.69 38.54
CA LEU A 187 -34.03 -15.33 37.18
C LEU A 187 -33.76 -13.84 36.87
N ALA A 188 -33.99 -12.94 37.82
CA ALA A 188 -33.72 -11.51 37.65
C ALA A 188 -32.22 -11.24 37.47
N LEU A 189 -31.37 -11.83 38.31
CA LEU A 189 -29.90 -11.71 38.19
C LEU A 189 -29.38 -12.30 36.88
N THR A 190 -29.94 -13.45 36.47
CA THR A 190 -29.59 -14.08 35.19
C THR A 190 -29.99 -13.19 34.01
N THR A 191 -31.20 -12.62 34.04
CA THR A 191 -31.67 -11.67 33.02
C THR A 191 -30.76 -10.45 32.95
N ALA A 192 -30.41 -9.86 34.09
CA ALA A 192 -29.52 -8.71 34.17
C ALA A 192 -28.12 -9.02 33.61
N TYR A 193 -27.57 -10.20 33.94
CA TYR A 193 -26.30 -10.66 33.40
C TYR A 193 -26.33 -10.80 31.87
N PHE A 194 -27.34 -11.48 31.31
CA PHE A 194 -27.46 -11.65 29.86
C PHE A 194 -27.72 -10.33 29.12
N LEU A 195 -28.54 -9.44 29.70
CA LEU A 195 -28.77 -8.11 29.16
C LEU A 195 -27.46 -7.29 29.13
N PHE A 196 -26.72 -7.28 30.24
CA PHE A 196 -25.44 -6.60 30.32
C PHE A 196 -24.43 -7.18 29.32
N ALA A 197 -24.30 -8.52 29.26
CA ALA A 197 -23.41 -9.18 28.33
C ALA A 197 -23.76 -8.86 26.85
N TRP A 198 -25.05 -8.80 26.51
CA TRP A 198 -25.51 -8.40 25.17
C TRP A 198 -25.17 -6.93 24.87
N LEU A 199 -25.43 -6.02 25.81
CA LEU A 199 -25.08 -4.59 25.64
C LEU A 199 -23.58 -4.37 25.44
N MET A 200 -22.73 -5.14 26.15
CA MET A 200 -21.28 -5.06 26.02
C MET A 200 -20.73 -5.60 24.69
N GLN A 201 -21.57 -6.27 23.89
CA GLN A 201 -21.21 -6.76 22.55
C GLN A 201 -21.61 -5.75 21.46
N ILE A 202 -22.39 -4.71 21.77
CA ILE A 202 -22.83 -3.70 20.78
C ILE A 202 -21.60 -2.96 20.22
N GLY A 203 -21.47 -2.96 18.89
CA GLY A 203 -20.35 -2.30 18.19
C GLY A 203 -19.03 -3.08 18.26
N VAL A 204 -19.06 -4.37 18.59
CA VAL A 204 -17.89 -5.25 18.54
C VAL A 204 -17.97 -6.14 17.30
N ASP A 205 -17.13 -5.85 16.31
CA ASP A 205 -17.16 -6.50 14.99
C ASP A 205 -16.13 -7.65 14.84
N THR A 206 -15.73 -8.28 15.95
CA THR A 206 -14.82 -9.43 15.92
C THR A 206 -15.40 -10.58 15.09
N GLY A 207 -14.58 -11.14 14.20
CA GLY A 207 -15.00 -12.18 13.26
C GLY A 207 -15.75 -11.66 12.03
N TYR A 208 -15.89 -10.33 11.86
CA TYR A 208 -16.41 -9.74 10.63
C TYR A 208 -15.51 -10.13 9.45
N LYS A 209 -16.10 -10.79 8.45
CA LYS A 209 -15.41 -11.39 7.30
C LYS A 209 -16.24 -11.23 6.01
N PRO A 210 -16.25 -10.02 5.42
CA PRO A 210 -17.05 -9.73 4.24
C PRO A 210 -16.53 -10.45 2.99
N VAL A 211 -17.43 -10.75 2.05
CA VAL A 211 -17.04 -11.18 0.70
C VAL A 211 -16.38 -10.00 -0.02
N GLN A 212 -15.25 -10.25 -0.67
CA GLN A 212 -14.50 -9.24 -1.41
C GLN A 212 -14.83 -9.30 -2.92
N PRO A 213 -14.59 -8.23 -3.69
CA PRO A 213 -14.78 -8.26 -5.15
C PRO A 213 -13.88 -9.27 -5.86
N ILE A 214 -12.69 -9.48 -5.29
CA ILE A 214 -11.71 -10.48 -5.70
C ILE A 214 -11.42 -11.38 -4.50
N GLU A 215 -11.46 -12.70 -4.67
CA GLU A 215 -11.18 -13.68 -3.60
C GLU A 215 -9.67 -13.77 -3.31
N PHE A 216 -9.10 -12.67 -2.81
CA PHE A 216 -7.69 -12.54 -2.48
C PHE A 216 -7.33 -13.32 -1.22
N SER A 217 -6.32 -14.18 -1.32
CA SER A 217 -5.84 -15.01 -0.20
C SER A 217 -4.54 -14.51 0.42
N HIS A 218 -4.59 -14.01 1.65
CA HIS A 218 -3.38 -13.68 2.40
C HIS A 218 -2.57 -14.93 2.75
N LYS A 219 -3.23 -16.07 3.00
CA LYS A 219 -2.54 -17.35 3.23
C LYS A 219 -1.64 -17.75 2.06
N VAL A 220 -2.13 -17.66 0.84
CA VAL A 220 -1.32 -18.00 -0.34
C VAL A 220 -0.14 -17.03 -0.48
N HIS A 221 -0.36 -15.73 -0.31
CA HIS A 221 0.68 -14.72 -0.54
C HIS A 221 1.70 -14.64 0.60
N ALA A 222 1.25 -14.37 1.82
CA ALA A 222 2.13 -14.18 2.98
C ALA A 222 2.52 -15.49 3.65
N GLY A 223 1.63 -16.48 3.69
CA GLY A 223 1.90 -17.78 4.33
C GLY A 223 2.71 -18.72 3.45
N ASP A 224 2.10 -19.17 2.35
CA ASP A 224 2.66 -20.23 1.51
C ASP A 224 3.86 -19.73 0.67
N ASN A 225 3.77 -18.50 0.14
CA ASN A 225 4.85 -17.90 -0.66
C ASN A 225 5.81 -17.02 0.17
N GLY A 226 5.53 -16.77 1.45
CA GLY A 226 6.42 -16.00 2.33
C GLY A 226 6.64 -14.54 1.90
N ILE A 227 5.67 -13.94 1.21
CA ILE A 227 5.76 -12.52 0.81
C ILE A 227 5.64 -11.66 2.07
N ASP A 228 6.61 -10.77 2.26
CA ASP A 228 6.63 -9.85 3.39
C ASP A 228 5.40 -8.93 3.40
N CYS A 229 4.85 -8.66 4.59
CA CYS A 229 3.65 -7.85 4.74
C CYS A 229 3.79 -6.45 4.12
N GLU A 230 4.98 -5.85 4.22
CA GLU A 230 5.24 -4.48 3.77
C GLU A 230 5.45 -4.35 2.27
N TYR A 231 5.61 -5.47 1.57
CA TYR A 231 5.68 -5.45 0.12
C TYR A 231 4.39 -4.88 -0.49
N CYS A 232 3.25 -5.30 0.03
CA CYS A 232 1.93 -4.80 -0.38
C CYS A 232 1.49 -3.60 0.47
N HIS A 233 1.76 -3.64 1.77
CA HIS A 233 1.33 -2.62 2.74
C HIS A 233 2.47 -1.66 3.11
N SER A 234 3.11 -1.08 2.09
CA SER A 234 4.35 -0.32 2.21
C SER A 234 4.25 0.94 3.07
N SER A 235 3.04 1.50 3.21
CA SER A 235 2.85 2.73 3.99
C SER A 235 2.75 2.50 5.50
N ALA A 236 2.70 1.24 5.96
CA ALA A 236 2.57 0.91 7.39
C ALA A 236 3.66 1.55 8.26
N LYS A 237 4.91 1.57 7.77
CA LYS A 237 6.06 2.13 8.51
C LYS A 237 6.17 3.64 8.47
N ARG A 238 5.52 4.31 7.51
CA ARG A 238 5.80 5.72 7.19
C ARG A 238 4.58 6.63 7.34
N SER A 239 3.37 6.08 7.21
CA SER A 239 2.12 6.84 7.23
C SER A 239 1.22 6.45 8.40
N LYS A 240 0.24 7.31 8.68
CA LYS A 240 -0.84 7.01 9.63
C LYS A 240 -1.74 5.88 9.12
N THR A 241 -1.84 5.70 7.81
CA THR A 241 -2.62 4.66 7.14
C THR A 241 -1.68 3.72 6.39
N SER A 242 -1.79 2.42 6.65
CA SER A 242 -1.07 1.38 5.91
C SER A 242 -1.44 1.32 4.41
N GLY A 243 -2.67 1.71 4.08
CA GLY A 243 -3.19 1.71 2.71
C GLY A 243 -3.48 0.31 2.17
N ILE A 244 -4.33 0.24 1.15
CA ILE A 244 -4.52 -0.97 0.34
C ILE A 244 -3.70 -0.78 -0.93
N PRO A 245 -2.92 -1.78 -1.38
CA PRO A 245 -2.10 -1.65 -2.59
C PRO A 245 -2.95 -1.31 -3.82
N SER A 246 -2.38 -0.53 -4.74
CA SER A 246 -2.97 -0.37 -6.07
C SER A 246 -2.88 -1.68 -6.86
N ALA A 247 -3.66 -1.78 -7.94
CA ALA A 247 -3.60 -2.94 -8.84
C ALA A 247 -2.20 -3.15 -9.43
N ASP A 248 -1.38 -2.10 -9.54
CA ASP A 248 -0.02 -2.17 -10.08
C ASP A 248 0.89 -3.08 -9.24
N VAL A 249 0.76 -3.05 -7.92
CA VAL A 249 1.53 -3.93 -7.03
C VAL A 249 1.21 -5.39 -7.31
N CYS A 250 -0.07 -5.71 -7.56
CA CYS A 250 -0.48 -7.05 -7.96
C CYS A 250 0.16 -7.43 -9.31
N MET A 251 0.23 -6.48 -10.24
CA MET A 251 0.78 -6.71 -11.58
C MET A 251 2.30 -6.96 -11.60
N ASN A 252 3.05 -6.63 -10.55
CA ASN A 252 4.49 -6.93 -10.48
C ASN A 252 4.77 -8.44 -10.68
N CYS A 253 3.88 -9.30 -10.19
CA CYS A 253 3.96 -10.75 -10.37
C CYS A 253 2.90 -11.27 -11.35
N HIS A 254 1.67 -10.75 -11.29
CA HIS A 254 0.55 -11.28 -12.06
C HIS A 254 0.63 -10.99 -13.56
N LYS A 255 1.57 -10.18 -14.05
CA LYS A 255 1.91 -10.12 -15.49
C LYS A 255 2.34 -11.47 -16.05
N PHE A 256 3.05 -12.27 -15.24
CA PHE A 256 3.62 -13.56 -15.61
C PHE A 256 2.89 -14.75 -14.96
N ILE A 257 2.19 -14.50 -13.85
CA ILE A 257 1.39 -15.49 -13.13
C ILE A 257 -0.07 -15.32 -13.51
N THR A 258 -0.47 -16.02 -14.57
CA THR A 258 -1.82 -15.93 -15.14
C THR A 258 -2.78 -17.01 -14.67
N GLU A 259 -2.26 -18.04 -14.00
CA GLU A 259 -2.99 -19.24 -13.55
C GLU A 259 -2.63 -19.57 -12.09
N TYR A 260 -3.60 -20.08 -11.35
CA TYR A 260 -3.45 -20.50 -9.97
C TYR A 260 -2.89 -21.93 -9.89
N LYS A 261 -1.70 -22.06 -9.30
CA LYS A 261 -0.99 -23.34 -9.15
C LYS A 261 -1.13 -23.99 -7.78
N GLY A 262 -1.72 -23.29 -6.81
CA GLY A 262 -1.88 -23.78 -5.45
C GLY A 262 -3.02 -24.80 -5.30
N GLU A 263 -3.19 -25.29 -4.07
CA GLU A 263 -4.35 -26.08 -3.69
C GLU A 263 -5.59 -25.17 -3.64
N PRO A 264 -6.70 -25.54 -4.31
CA PRO A 264 -7.95 -24.81 -4.17
C PRO A 264 -8.42 -24.77 -2.72
N PHE A 265 -9.06 -23.68 -2.33
CA PHE A 265 -9.61 -23.50 -1.00
C PHE A 265 -11.06 -23.04 -1.06
N GLY A 266 -11.83 -23.36 -0.01
CA GLY A 266 -13.28 -23.17 -0.02
C GLY A 266 -13.98 -24.10 -1.00
N ASP A 267 -15.18 -23.72 -1.43
CA ASP A 267 -16.02 -24.47 -2.37
C ASP A 267 -15.72 -24.10 -3.84
N HIS A 268 -14.45 -23.82 -4.15
CA HIS A 268 -14.01 -23.31 -5.45
C HIS A 268 -12.98 -24.23 -6.11
N ASP A 269 -12.97 -24.22 -7.45
CA ASP A 269 -12.00 -24.95 -8.25
C ASP A 269 -10.86 -24.05 -8.75
N LYS A 270 -9.89 -24.61 -9.47
CA LYS A 270 -8.77 -23.83 -10.02
C LYS A 270 -9.23 -22.81 -11.06
N ALA A 271 -10.22 -23.16 -11.88
CA ALA A 271 -10.76 -22.29 -12.92
C ALA A 271 -11.38 -21.01 -12.33
N PHE A 272 -12.02 -21.11 -11.16
CA PHE A 272 -12.49 -19.97 -10.39
C PHE A 272 -11.32 -19.02 -10.06
N PHE A 273 -10.23 -19.53 -9.49
CA PHE A 273 -9.08 -18.69 -9.12
C PHE A 273 -8.34 -18.09 -10.33
N ASP A 274 -8.30 -18.79 -11.46
CA ASP A 274 -7.82 -18.22 -12.72
C ASP A 274 -8.69 -17.02 -13.17
N GLY A 275 -10.00 -17.13 -12.95
CA GLY A 275 -10.96 -16.04 -13.14
C GLY A 275 -10.72 -14.86 -12.18
N GLU A 276 -10.40 -15.12 -10.91
CA GLU A 276 -10.06 -14.07 -9.94
C GLU A 276 -8.78 -13.32 -10.32
N ILE A 277 -7.75 -14.02 -10.84
CA ILE A 277 -6.53 -13.39 -11.37
C ILE A 277 -6.88 -12.54 -12.62
N ALA A 278 -7.81 -12.98 -13.46
CA ALA A 278 -8.24 -12.20 -14.62
C ALA A 278 -8.91 -10.87 -14.23
N LYS A 279 -9.67 -10.83 -13.13
CA LYS A 279 -10.22 -9.57 -12.59
C LYS A 279 -9.13 -8.56 -12.22
N VAL A 280 -7.99 -9.03 -11.70
CA VAL A 280 -6.84 -8.16 -11.41
C VAL A 280 -6.27 -7.55 -12.69
N HIS A 281 -6.18 -8.35 -13.78
CA HIS A 281 -5.72 -7.86 -15.08
C HIS A 281 -6.67 -6.81 -15.66
N GLU A 282 -7.98 -7.04 -15.55
CA GLU A 282 -8.99 -6.07 -15.96
C GLU A 282 -8.88 -4.77 -15.15
N ALA A 283 -8.79 -4.88 -13.83
CA ALA A 283 -8.63 -3.74 -12.93
C ALA A 283 -7.35 -2.94 -13.22
N ALA A 284 -6.27 -3.60 -13.60
CA ALA A 284 -5.02 -2.94 -13.99
C ALA A 284 -4.98 -2.47 -15.46
N GLY A 285 -5.97 -2.82 -16.29
CA GLY A 285 -5.96 -2.53 -17.73
C GLY A 285 -4.95 -3.35 -18.54
N TRP A 286 -4.53 -4.50 -18.04
CA TRP A 286 -3.53 -5.39 -18.64
C TRP A 286 -4.14 -6.37 -19.66
N ASP A 287 -3.60 -6.40 -20.89
CA ASP A 287 -3.96 -7.37 -21.93
C ASP A 287 -2.91 -8.48 -22.00
N LYS A 288 -3.29 -9.69 -21.57
CA LYS A 288 -2.40 -10.87 -21.58
C LYS A 288 -1.91 -11.24 -22.99
N SER A 289 -2.72 -10.98 -24.03
CA SER A 289 -2.41 -11.39 -25.41
C SER A 289 -1.40 -10.47 -26.08
N LYS A 290 -1.45 -9.17 -25.76
CA LYS A 290 -0.54 -8.14 -26.28
C LYS A 290 0.65 -7.89 -25.37
N PHE A 291 0.62 -8.45 -24.17
CA PHE A 291 1.63 -8.23 -23.13
C PHE A 291 1.85 -6.74 -22.86
N ALA A 292 0.76 -5.98 -22.79
CA ALA A 292 0.78 -4.53 -22.66
C ALA A 292 -0.44 -4.03 -21.88
N TYR A 293 -0.29 -2.86 -21.24
CA TYR A 293 -1.41 -2.11 -20.71
C TYR A 293 -2.17 -1.47 -21.87
N THR A 294 -3.47 -1.73 -21.96
CA THR A 294 -4.33 -1.31 -23.09
C THR A 294 -5.45 -0.38 -22.68
N SER A 295 -5.69 -0.23 -21.38
CA SER A 295 -6.62 0.73 -20.79
C SER A 295 -6.04 1.29 -19.49
N GLU A 296 -6.61 2.40 -19.00
CA GLU A 296 -6.23 3.02 -17.72
C GLU A 296 -6.59 2.18 -16.48
N GLY A 297 -7.25 1.02 -16.68
CA GLY A 297 -7.73 0.20 -15.58
C GLY A 297 -8.91 0.82 -14.82
N LYS A 298 -9.38 0.15 -13.77
CA LYS A 298 -10.39 0.63 -12.83
C LYS A 298 -9.99 0.23 -11.40
N PRO A 299 -10.13 1.13 -10.41
CA PRO A 299 -9.86 0.79 -9.02
C PRO A 299 -10.72 -0.39 -8.55
N ILE A 300 -10.12 -1.28 -7.74
CA ILE A 300 -10.82 -2.40 -7.11
C ILE A 300 -11.58 -1.85 -5.89
N GLU A 301 -12.89 -2.06 -5.86
CA GLU A 301 -13.78 -1.58 -4.79
C GLU A 301 -13.75 -2.49 -3.55
N TRP A 302 -12.59 -2.52 -2.88
CA TRP A 302 -12.39 -3.36 -1.69
C TRP A 302 -13.38 -3.04 -0.55
N VAL A 303 -13.86 -4.08 0.14
CA VAL A 303 -14.67 -3.93 1.35
C VAL A 303 -13.75 -3.90 2.56
N ARG A 304 -13.71 -2.76 3.25
CA ARG A 304 -12.85 -2.55 4.41
C ARG A 304 -13.29 -3.42 5.59
N VAL A 305 -12.36 -4.22 6.14
CA VAL A 305 -12.62 -5.09 7.31
C VAL A 305 -12.45 -4.32 8.62
N HIS A 306 -11.31 -3.66 8.80
CA HIS A 306 -11.01 -2.92 10.03
C HIS A 306 -11.42 -1.46 9.88
N ASN A 307 -12.41 -1.04 10.67
CA ASN A 307 -12.85 0.34 10.72
C ASN A 307 -12.82 0.89 12.14
N LEU A 308 -12.42 2.15 12.28
CA LEU A 308 -12.49 2.91 13.53
C LEU A 308 -13.34 4.16 13.27
N PRO A 309 -14.08 4.66 14.26
CA PRO A 309 -14.82 5.91 14.11
C PRO A 309 -13.89 7.07 13.73
N ASP A 310 -14.35 7.98 12.87
CA ASP A 310 -13.52 9.07 12.33
C ASP A 310 -13.00 10.06 13.39
N PHE A 311 -13.62 10.09 14.57
CA PHE A 311 -13.15 10.90 15.71
C PHE A 311 -11.98 10.25 16.46
N ALA A 312 -11.65 8.98 16.19
CA ALA A 312 -10.52 8.28 16.77
C ALA A 312 -9.30 8.42 15.85
N TYR A 313 -8.27 9.13 16.32
CA TYR A 313 -7.02 9.25 15.59
C TYR A 313 -6.12 8.02 15.85
N TYR A 314 -5.78 7.31 14.78
CA TYR A 314 -4.84 6.19 14.81
C TYR A 314 -3.72 6.41 13.79
N ASN A 315 -2.49 6.02 14.13
CA ASN A 315 -1.32 6.18 13.28
C ASN A 315 -0.48 4.91 13.24
N HIS A 316 -0.45 4.21 12.09
CA HIS A 316 0.28 2.96 11.92
C HIS A 316 1.80 3.11 12.17
N SER A 317 2.45 4.16 11.64
CA SER A 317 3.91 4.28 11.74
C SER A 317 4.43 4.38 13.17
N GLN A 318 3.66 4.96 14.09
CA GLN A 318 4.02 5.00 15.51
C GLN A 318 4.02 3.61 16.15
N HIS A 319 3.08 2.75 15.76
CA HIS A 319 2.97 1.41 16.32
C HIS A 319 3.99 0.45 15.70
N VAL A 320 4.20 0.55 14.39
CA VAL A 320 5.12 -0.34 13.66
C VAL A 320 6.57 0.10 13.84
N THR A 321 6.89 1.37 13.55
CA THR A 321 8.29 1.84 13.50
C THR A 321 8.83 2.25 14.86
N VAL A 322 8.02 2.92 15.69
CA VAL A 322 8.50 3.42 17.00
C VAL A 322 8.35 2.35 18.08
N ALA A 323 7.16 1.75 18.18
CA ALA A 323 6.90 0.73 19.20
C ALA A 323 7.38 -0.68 18.79
N GLY A 324 7.68 -0.92 17.51
CA GLY A 324 8.17 -2.21 17.03
C GLY A 324 7.16 -3.34 17.18
N LEU A 325 5.86 -3.03 17.10
CA LEU A 325 4.81 -4.03 17.26
C LEU A 325 4.68 -4.91 16.02
N GLU A 326 4.68 -6.22 16.24
CA GLU A 326 4.39 -7.20 15.20
C GLU A 326 2.95 -7.08 14.70
N CYS A 327 2.75 -7.15 13.38
CA CYS A 327 1.45 -6.95 12.73
C CYS A 327 0.38 -7.91 13.27
N GLN A 328 0.78 -9.16 13.55
CA GLN A 328 -0.09 -10.23 14.02
C GLN A 328 -0.68 -9.96 15.41
N THR A 329 -0.02 -9.12 16.21
CA THR A 329 -0.52 -8.73 17.54
C THR A 329 -1.85 -7.99 17.42
N CYS A 330 -2.01 -7.17 16.37
CA CYS A 330 -3.20 -6.34 16.16
C CYS A 330 -4.19 -7.00 15.19
N HIS A 331 -3.70 -7.62 14.11
CA HIS A 331 -4.53 -8.15 13.03
C HIS A 331 -4.74 -9.67 13.07
N GLY A 332 -4.12 -10.37 14.03
CA GLY A 332 -4.15 -11.83 14.12
C GLY A 332 -3.17 -12.50 13.13
N PRO A 333 -3.17 -13.84 13.04
CA PRO A 333 -2.28 -14.58 12.15
C PRO A 333 -2.74 -14.49 10.69
N VAL A 334 -2.60 -13.31 10.07
CA VAL A 334 -3.09 -12.99 8.71
C VAL A 334 -2.50 -13.92 7.65
N GLU A 335 -1.27 -14.38 7.84
CA GLU A 335 -0.59 -15.37 6.99
C GLU A 335 -1.28 -16.75 6.96
N THR A 336 -2.26 -16.99 7.84
CA THR A 336 -3.08 -18.21 7.83
C THR A 336 -4.48 -17.98 7.25
N MET A 337 -4.83 -16.73 6.92
CA MET A 337 -6.19 -16.34 6.52
C MET A 337 -6.36 -16.38 5.00
N HIS A 338 -7.24 -17.25 4.50
CA HIS A 338 -7.68 -17.18 3.10
C HIS A 338 -8.53 -15.95 2.81
N ARG A 339 -9.25 -15.44 3.80
CA ARG A 339 -10.02 -14.21 3.74
C ARG A 339 -9.86 -13.51 5.08
N VAL A 340 -9.49 -12.24 5.06
CA VAL A 340 -9.22 -11.48 6.29
C VAL A 340 -10.51 -11.36 7.10
N GLU A 341 -10.37 -11.60 8.40
CA GLU A 341 -11.40 -11.30 9.39
C GLU A 341 -10.86 -10.35 10.46
N GLN A 342 -11.76 -9.61 11.09
CA GLN A 342 -11.39 -8.75 12.20
C GLN A 342 -11.06 -9.61 13.43
N PHE A 343 -9.78 -9.79 13.72
CA PHE A 343 -9.31 -10.61 14.84
C PHE A 343 -9.48 -9.91 16.20
N SER A 344 -9.04 -8.65 16.28
CA SER A 344 -9.13 -7.85 17.51
C SER A 344 -10.46 -7.10 17.59
N ASN A 345 -10.95 -6.84 18.80
CA ASN A 345 -12.21 -6.12 18.99
C ASN A 345 -12.11 -4.63 18.61
N LEU A 346 -10.91 -4.05 18.63
CA LEU A 346 -10.62 -2.64 18.35
C LEU A 346 -11.47 -1.64 19.15
N THR A 347 -11.93 -2.07 20.33
CA THR A 347 -12.64 -1.19 21.27
C THR A 347 -11.64 -0.38 22.10
N MET A 348 -12.06 0.78 22.62
CA MET A 348 -11.20 1.67 23.43
C MET A 348 -10.54 1.01 24.65
N GLY A 349 -11.09 -0.09 25.17
CA GLY A 349 -10.57 -0.80 26.33
C GLY A 349 -9.63 -1.96 26.01
N TRP A 350 -9.26 -2.14 24.74
CA TRP A 350 -8.36 -3.18 24.26
C TRP A 350 -6.89 -2.89 24.59
#